data_AF-A0AAD6J4L7-F1
#
_entry.id   AF-A0AAD6J4L7-F1
#
_cell.length_a   1.000
_cell.length_b   1.000
_cell.length_c   1.000
_cell.angle_alpha   90.00
_cell.angle_beta   90.00
_cell.angle_gamma   90.00
#
_symmetry.space_group_name_H-M   'P 1'
#
loop_
_entity.id
_entity.type
_entity.pdbx_description
1 polymer ?
#
loop_
_entity_poly.entity_id
_entity_poly.type
_entity_poly.pdbx_seq_one_letter_code
_entity_poly.pdbx_strand_id
1 'polypeptide(L)'
;MAGLSKSAPTRNALQVPYNSRFANPNDDDDEDLEYSAGLVAPSDIDPDLQLATSYRRRSSVVCGSLITRSALISTLPLPPTYITSSEREQIIEDERSLLRDNHIIPRKRSIHGLPWQQRHAATEQDPLLPQSGSDDESALLAATADPSSKWKDSVEAGIISTTWQREAKVLTKYSGPMILTFILQYSLTVASVFSVGKLGTNELAAVSLASMTCNITGYTIYQGLATSLDTLCAQAYGSGKKTLVGVQMQRCFWFLMVITIPIVIVWQFSEAILRPIVPDPELCRLAGGYLRVLALGAPGYAAWEVGKRFVQAQGIFSAATWILLICAPVNALLNYLLVWHPVIGFGFLGAPTAVVITNWLMPLLLFLYVAFVRGSECWGGFSRKALQNWSPMIRLALPGLIMILSEFLAFELLTLAASYLSTKHLAAQSVLATCTSVTFQIPFALSIATSTRVANFLGATLGDAAKISSTVALCGSLLLGICNATLLTAARHDIGKMFSNDPEVIKLVANTLPICALFQLWDSVAATAGGILRGQGRQNIGAWTNLAAYYVLALPFSFAAAFNFGWGLLGLWSGVSIALLLVAIIETIIVMRTKWHAMVSDARERLRDD
;
A
#
# COMPACT_ATOMS: atom_id res chain seq x y z
N MET A 1 39.43 -46.65 -29.66
CA MET A 1 38.33 -47.40 -30.30
C MET A 1 37.07 -46.53 -30.18
N ALA A 2 36.81 -45.59 -31.09
CA ALA A 2 36.04 -45.73 -32.36
C ALA A 2 34.63 -46.33 -32.12
N GLY A 3 33.47 -45.79 -32.54
CA GLY A 3 33.10 -44.64 -33.35
C GLY A 3 31.59 -44.75 -33.74
N LEU A 4 30.90 -43.60 -33.84
CA LEU A 4 29.83 -43.20 -34.78
C LEU A 4 28.82 -44.22 -35.43
N SER A 5 27.55 -43.76 -35.50
CA SER A 5 26.71 -43.58 -36.73
C SER A 5 25.58 -44.57 -37.13
N LYS A 6 24.35 -43.99 -37.16
CA LYS A 6 23.24 -44.02 -38.18
C LYS A 6 22.53 -45.33 -38.57
N SER A 7 21.19 -45.29 -38.58
CA SER A 7 20.37 -45.15 -39.83
C SER A 7 18.86 -45.08 -39.55
N ALA A 8 18.16 -44.27 -40.36
CA ALA A 8 16.70 -44.18 -40.50
C ALA A 8 16.22 -45.07 -41.67
N PRO A 9 14.90 -45.12 -41.96
CA PRO A 9 14.44 -44.33 -43.12
C PRO A 9 13.05 -43.65 -42.99
N THR A 10 12.94 -42.57 -43.76
CA THR A 10 11.79 -41.77 -44.27
C THR A 10 10.77 -42.60 -45.10
N ARG A 11 9.53 -42.22 -45.47
CA ARG A 11 8.97 -40.93 -45.98
C ARG A 11 7.44 -41.07 -46.31
N ASN A 12 6.80 -39.91 -46.55
CA ASN A 12 5.55 -39.59 -47.29
C ASN A 12 4.21 -39.66 -46.48
N ALA A 13 3.43 -38.59 -46.20
CA ALA A 13 3.04 -37.31 -46.83
C ALA A 13 1.73 -37.34 -47.63
N LEU A 14 0.87 -36.33 -47.34
CA LEU A 14 -0.27 -35.77 -48.11
C LEU A 14 -1.58 -36.59 -48.00
N GLN A 15 -2.79 -36.05 -47.77
CA GLN A 15 -3.42 -34.84 -48.30
C GLN A 15 -4.76 -34.54 -47.57
N VAL A 16 -5.17 -33.26 -47.48
CA VAL A 16 -6.55 -32.77 -47.21
C VAL A 16 -7.11 -32.24 -48.55
N PRO A 17 -8.42 -32.38 -48.86
CA PRO A 17 -9.31 -31.20 -49.03
C PRO A 17 -10.77 -31.47 -48.55
N TYR A 18 -11.52 -30.56 -47.91
CA TYR A 18 -12.16 -29.28 -48.33
C TYR A 18 -13.62 -29.42 -48.89
N ASN A 19 -14.53 -28.61 -48.32
CA ASN A 19 -15.85 -28.14 -48.81
C ASN A 19 -17.06 -29.12 -48.87
N SER A 20 -18.34 -28.73 -48.71
CA SER A 20 -19.04 -27.44 -48.93
C SER A 20 -20.43 -27.36 -48.24
N ARG A 21 -20.91 -26.11 -48.11
CA ARG A 21 -22.23 -25.55 -47.69
C ARG A 21 -23.46 -25.96 -48.55
N PHE A 22 -24.63 -25.48 -48.06
CA PHE A 22 -25.97 -25.25 -48.68
C PHE A 22 -27.00 -26.36 -48.39
N ALA A 23 -28.29 -26.15 -48.08
CA ALA A 23 -29.16 -24.97 -47.94
C ALA A 23 -30.43 -25.37 -47.15
N ASN A 24 -31.12 -24.38 -46.54
CA ASN A 24 -32.53 -24.41 -46.07
C ASN A 24 -33.49 -24.49 -47.29
N PRO A 25 -34.83 -24.79 -47.24
CA PRO A 25 -35.83 -24.18 -46.32
C PRO A 25 -37.15 -24.97 -46.00
N ASN A 26 -37.98 -24.39 -45.08
CA ASN A 26 -39.46 -24.46 -44.98
C ASN A 26 -40.15 -25.81 -44.61
N ASP A 27 -41.27 -25.90 -43.88
CA ASP A 27 -42.33 -24.96 -43.46
C ASP A 27 -43.26 -25.64 -42.42
N ASP A 28 -44.17 -24.85 -41.83
CA ASP A 28 -45.44 -25.17 -41.12
C ASP A 28 -45.37 -25.68 -39.66
N ASP A 29 -46.21 -25.28 -38.71
CA ASP A 29 -47.21 -24.22 -38.52
C ASP A 29 -47.68 -24.35 -37.06
N ASP A 30 -47.94 -23.23 -36.37
CA ASP A 30 -49.14 -23.03 -35.53
C ASP A 30 -49.03 -21.68 -34.79
N GLU A 31 -49.89 -20.77 -35.23
CA GLU A 31 -50.16 -19.41 -34.76
C GLU A 31 -50.99 -19.39 -33.46
N ASP A 32 -51.22 -18.15 -32.99
CA ASP A 32 -52.31 -17.64 -32.13
C ASP A 32 -51.99 -17.45 -30.62
N LEU A 33 -52.06 -16.26 -30.00
CA LEU A 33 -52.62 -14.95 -30.36
C LEU A 33 -51.98 -13.83 -29.51
N GLU A 34 -51.66 -12.72 -30.16
CA GLU A 34 -51.31 -11.43 -29.54
C GLU A 34 -52.54 -10.71 -28.96
N TYR A 35 -52.34 -9.98 -27.86
CA TYR A 35 -53.14 -8.78 -27.57
C TYR A 35 -52.18 -7.60 -27.40
N SER A 36 -52.16 -6.75 -28.41
CA SER A 36 -51.33 -5.56 -28.52
C SER A 36 -52.00 -4.34 -27.86
N ALA A 37 -51.24 -3.64 -27.03
CA ALA A 37 -51.49 -2.24 -26.68
C ALA A 37 -50.18 -1.49 -26.90
N GLY A 38 -50.09 -0.80 -28.04
CA GLY A 38 -48.89 -0.06 -28.44
C GLY A 38 -48.67 1.22 -27.64
N LEU A 39 -47.44 1.42 -27.19
CA LEU A 39 -46.87 2.73 -26.93
C LEU A 39 -45.41 2.75 -27.42
N VAL A 40 -45.15 3.72 -28.28
CA VAL A 40 -43.94 4.08 -29.01
C VAL A 40 -42.64 3.93 -28.19
N ALA A 41 -41.67 3.18 -28.72
CA ALA A 41 -40.30 3.10 -28.17
C ALA A 41 -39.45 4.29 -28.64
N PRO A 42 -38.69 4.96 -27.75
CA PRO A 42 -37.54 5.75 -28.16
C PRO A 42 -36.37 4.79 -28.44
N SER A 43 -35.92 4.77 -29.69
CA SER A 43 -34.64 4.17 -30.08
C SER A 43 -33.48 4.98 -29.48
N ASP A 44 -32.63 4.29 -28.71
CA ASP A 44 -31.28 4.64 -28.21
C ASP A 44 -31.15 4.45 -26.71
N ILE A 45 -31.17 3.19 -26.26
CA ILE A 45 -30.71 2.81 -24.91
C ILE A 45 -29.81 1.59 -25.05
N ASP A 46 -28.59 1.73 -24.53
CA ASP A 46 -27.52 0.72 -24.49
C ASP A 46 -28.01 -0.59 -23.84
N PRO A 47 -27.81 -1.77 -24.47
CA PRO A 47 -28.22 -3.07 -23.90
C PRO A 47 -27.58 -3.40 -22.53
N ASP A 48 -26.52 -2.68 -22.11
CA ASP A 48 -25.92 -2.79 -20.77
C ASP A 48 -26.85 -2.32 -19.63
N LEU A 49 -27.92 -1.56 -19.93
CA LEU A 49 -28.84 -1.03 -18.92
C LEU A 49 -29.87 -2.05 -18.41
N GLN A 50 -30.20 -3.09 -19.20
CA GLN A 50 -31.30 -4.00 -18.85
C GLN A 50 -30.93 -4.99 -17.73
N LEU A 51 -29.65 -5.34 -17.59
CA LEU A 51 -29.16 -6.26 -16.55
C LEU A 51 -28.90 -5.62 -15.19
N ALA A 52 -28.88 -4.28 -15.09
CA ALA A 52 -28.75 -3.56 -13.82
C ALA A 52 -30.01 -3.66 -12.94
N THR A 53 -31.16 -4.03 -13.52
CA THR A 53 -32.44 -4.11 -12.81
C THR A 53 -32.64 -5.43 -12.03
N SER A 54 -31.76 -6.41 -12.18
CA SER A 54 -31.91 -7.74 -11.54
C SER A 54 -31.37 -7.83 -10.10
N TYR A 55 -30.75 -6.77 -9.58
CA TYR A 55 -30.22 -6.75 -8.20
C TYR A 55 -30.99 -5.79 -7.28
N ARG A 56 -32.26 -6.12 -6.99
CA ARG A 56 -32.99 -5.52 -5.85
C ARG A 56 -32.47 -6.10 -4.54
N ARG A 57 -31.67 -5.32 -3.80
CA ARG A 57 -31.44 -5.60 -2.37
C ARG A 57 -32.61 -5.04 -1.56
N ARG A 58 -33.29 -5.88 -0.76
CA ARG A 58 -34.31 -5.44 0.21
C ARG A 58 -33.67 -4.53 1.26
N SER A 59 -34.12 -3.28 1.33
CA SER A 59 -33.94 -2.41 2.48
C SER A 59 -34.95 -2.79 3.57
N SER A 60 -34.49 -3.08 4.78
CA SER A 60 -35.35 -3.28 5.94
C SER A 60 -35.06 -2.17 6.95
N VAL A 61 -36.01 -1.24 7.12
CA VAL A 61 -36.66 -0.86 8.40
C VAL A 61 -37.93 -0.08 8.01
N VAL A 62 -39.08 -0.76 7.99
CA VAL A 62 -40.40 -0.14 8.19
C VAL A 62 -40.90 -0.70 9.51
N CYS A 63 -41.15 0.18 10.48
CA CYS A 63 -41.76 -0.19 11.75
C CYS A 63 -43.28 -0.16 11.58
N GLY A 64 -43.97 -1.29 11.75
CA GLY A 64 -45.44 -1.35 11.71
C GLY A 64 -46.03 -2.77 11.58
N SER A 65 -46.41 -3.34 12.74
CA SER A 65 -47.46 -4.35 13.01
C SER A 65 -47.56 -5.69 12.23
N LEU A 66 -47.26 -6.77 12.99
CA LEU A 66 -48.05 -8.01 13.23
C LEU A 66 -48.27 -9.12 12.14
N ILE A 67 -47.84 -10.35 12.53
CA ILE A 67 -48.40 -11.71 12.25
C ILE A 67 -48.15 -12.25 10.80
N THR A 68 -47.48 -13.38 10.49
CA THR A 68 -47.51 -14.78 10.98
C THR A 68 -46.28 -15.58 10.44
N ARG A 69 -45.87 -16.66 11.14
CA ARG A 69 -44.83 -17.67 10.76
C ARG A 69 -45.22 -18.47 9.48
N SER A 70 -44.38 -19.13 8.67
CA SER A 70 -43.30 -20.14 8.86
C SER A 70 -42.48 -20.25 7.54
N ALA A 71 -41.19 -20.61 7.46
CA ALA A 71 -40.63 -21.95 7.69
C ALA A 71 -39.10 -21.94 7.89
N LEU A 72 -38.63 -22.97 8.61
CA LEU A 72 -37.30 -23.19 9.17
C LEU A 72 -36.19 -23.40 8.12
N ILE A 73 -35.20 -22.49 8.10
CA ILE A 73 -33.78 -22.82 7.88
C ILE A 73 -33.01 -22.05 8.95
N SER A 74 -32.13 -22.75 9.67
CA SER A 74 -31.33 -22.23 10.78
C SER A 74 -30.43 -21.05 10.35
N THR A 75 -30.95 -19.83 10.43
CA THR A 75 -30.14 -18.60 10.39
C THR A 75 -29.66 -18.31 11.80
N LEU A 76 -28.47 -18.83 12.15
CA LEU A 76 -27.70 -18.20 13.23
C LEU A 76 -27.49 -16.73 12.83
N PRO A 77 -27.95 -15.76 13.62
CA PRO A 77 -27.67 -14.36 13.32
C PRO A 77 -26.16 -14.19 13.42
N LEU A 78 -25.52 -13.79 12.31
CA LEU A 78 -24.18 -13.20 12.40
C LEU A 78 -24.27 -12.06 13.43
N PRO A 79 -23.32 -11.96 14.38
CA PRO A 79 -23.38 -10.91 15.38
C PRO A 79 -23.41 -9.55 14.68
N PRO A 80 -24.19 -8.57 15.18
CA PRO A 80 -24.24 -7.25 14.59
C PRO A 80 -22.83 -6.67 14.58
N THR A 81 -22.28 -6.41 13.39
CA THR A 81 -21.09 -5.58 13.22
C THR A 81 -21.39 -4.24 13.86
N TYR A 82 -20.84 -3.99 15.06
CA TYR A 82 -20.92 -2.72 15.76
C TYR A 82 -20.12 -1.70 14.97
N ILE A 83 -20.79 -1.03 14.02
CA ILE A 83 -20.30 0.22 13.46
C ILE A 83 -20.59 1.28 14.50
N THR A 84 -19.56 1.97 14.99
CA THR A 84 -19.75 3.06 15.95
C THR A 84 -20.53 4.22 15.30
N SER A 85 -21.32 4.96 16.08
CA SER A 85 -22.12 6.09 15.57
C SER A 85 -21.25 7.18 14.92
N SER A 86 -20.06 7.40 15.47
CA SER A 86 -19.06 8.33 14.95
C SER A 86 -18.47 7.89 13.60
N GLU A 87 -18.22 6.60 13.38
CA GLU A 87 -17.78 6.07 12.08
C GLU A 87 -18.83 6.29 11.00
N ARG A 88 -20.09 5.99 11.32
CA ARG A 88 -21.21 6.18 10.38
C ARG A 88 -21.34 7.65 9.97
N GLU A 89 -21.25 8.57 10.93
CA GLU A 89 -21.38 10.01 10.68
C GLU A 89 -20.22 10.55 9.84
N GLN A 90 -19.00 10.03 10.03
CA GLN A 90 -17.82 10.50 9.30
C GLN A 90 -17.74 9.98 7.86
N ILE A 91 -18.18 8.74 7.59
CA ILE A 91 -18.31 8.21 6.22
C ILE A 91 -19.33 9.04 5.44
N ILE A 92 -20.48 9.27 6.07
CA ILE A 92 -21.51 10.13 5.52
C ILE A 92 -20.96 11.54 5.30
N GLU A 93 -20.13 12.08 6.19
CA GLU A 93 -19.53 13.40 5.99
C GLU A 93 -18.46 13.42 4.89
N ASP A 94 -17.69 12.35 4.67
CA ASP A 94 -16.73 12.24 3.57
C ASP A 94 -17.46 12.18 2.21
N GLU A 95 -18.52 11.36 2.09
CA GLU A 95 -19.40 11.33 0.92
C GLU A 95 -20.09 12.69 0.72
N ARG A 96 -20.73 13.23 1.77
CA ARG A 96 -21.37 14.56 1.74
C ARG A 96 -20.39 15.65 1.36
N SER A 97 -19.14 15.57 1.79
CA SER A 97 -18.16 16.60 1.47
C SER A 97 -17.83 16.61 -0.02
N LEU A 98 -17.76 15.46 -0.71
CA LEU A 98 -17.60 15.43 -2.16
C LEU A 98 -18.87 15.87 -2.89
N LEU A 99 -20.04 15.47 -2.40
CA LEU A 99 -21.32 15.90 -2.95
C LEU A 99 -21.53 17.42 -2.80
N ARG A 100 -21.11 18.03 -1.68
CA ARG A 100 -21.13 19.49 -1.46
C ARG A 100 -20.19 20.23 -2.40
N ASP A 101 -19.00 19.69 -2.62
CA ASP A 101 -18.02 20.29 -3.53
C ASP A 101 -18.49 20.27 -4.98
N ASN A 102 -19.28 19.26 -5.37
CA ASN A 102 -19.92 19.17 -6.69
C ASN A 102 -21.32 19.81 -6.72
N HIS A 103 -21.70 20.58 -5.70
CA HIS A 103 -22.99 21.28 -5.61
C HIS A 103 -24.24 20.37 -5.69
N ILE A 104 -24.09 19.06 -5.40
CA ILE A 104 -25.18 18.06 -5.43
C ILE A 104 -26.02 18.11 -4.14
N ILE A 105 -25.42 18.54 -3.03
CA ILE A 105 -26.10 18.79 -1.77
C ILE A 105 -25.70 20.17 -1.21
N PRO A 106 -26.59 20.85 -0.46
CA PRO A 106 -26.31 22.19 0.06
C PRO A 106 -25.08 22.21 0.97
N ARG A 107 -24.30 23.30 0.86
CA ARG A 107 -23.12 23.55 1.70
C ARG A 107 -23.54 23.57 3.17
N LYS A 108 -22.66 23.06 4.05
CA LYS A 108 -22.87 23.10 5.50
C LYS A 108 -23.10 24.55 5.94
N ARG A 109 -24.34 24.91 6.30
CA ARG A 109 -24.60 26.20 6.96
C ARG A 109 -23.81 26.18 8.28
N SER A 110 -22.83 27.07 8.39
CA SER A 110 -22.18 27.30 9.68
C SER A 110 -23.22 27.88 10.64
N ILE A 111 -23.65 27.11 11.63
CA ILE A 111 -24.49 27.62 12.74
C ILE A 111 -23.63 28.51 13.67
N HIS A 112 -22.32 28.64 13.44
CA HIS A 112 -21.40 29.48 14.20
C HIS A 112 -21.41 30.94 13.71
N GLY A 113 -22.59 31.57 13.76
CA GLY A 113 -22.77 32.98 13.41
C GLY A 113 -24.20 33.50 13.59
N LEU A 114 -25.18 32.62 13.85
CA LEU A 114 -26.56 33.05 14.11
C LEU A 114 -26.68 33.56 15.56
N PRO A 115 -27.34 34.72 15.78
CA PRO A 115 -27.62 35.25 17.11
C PRO A 115 -28.29 34.19 17.99
N TRP A 116 -27.96 34.16 19.29
CA TRP A 116 -28.42 33.11 20.21
C TRP A 116 -29.96 32.95 20.24
N GLN A 117 -30.70 34.00 19.88
CA GLN A 117 -32.17 34.01 19.78
C GLN A 117 -32.74 33.04 18.72
N GLN A 118 -31.95 32.65 17.71
CA GLN A 118 -32.38 31.67 16.69
C GLN A 118 -31.99 30.22 17.05
N ARG A 119 -31.39 29.98 18.23
CA ARG A 119 -30.92 28.65 18.63
C ARG A 119 -31.91 27.86 19.49
N HIS A 120 -33.05 28.43 19.89
CA HIS A 120 -34.02 27.74 20.73
C HIS A 120 -35.47 27.89 20.27
N ALA A 121 -36.12 26.73 20.24
CA ALA A 121 -37.56 26.45 20.16
C ALA A 121 -38.29 26.88 18.87
N ALA A 122 -38.79 25.89 18.14
CA ALA A 122 -39.91 26.09 17.24
C ALA A 122 -41.08 26.67 18.07
N THR A 123 -41.65 27.77 17.60
CA THR A 123 -42.76 28.47 18.28
C THR A 123 -44.08 28.02 17.66
N GLU A 124 -45.22 28.15 18.35
CA GLU A 124 -46.57 27.80 17.82
C GLU A 124 -46.96 28.55 16.53
N GLN A 125 -46.18 29.55 16.12
CA GLN A 125 -46.36 30.30 14.88
C GLN A 125 -45.51 29.77 13.71
N ASP A 126 -44.65 28.78 13.95
CA ASP A 126 -43.88 28.14 12.87
C ASP A 126 -44.81 27.24 12.04
N PRO A 127 -44.81 27.35 10.70
CA PRO A 127 -45.68 26.54 9.84
C PRO A 127 -45.45 25.05 10.07
N LEU A 128 -46.52 24.31 10.40
CA LEU A 128 -46.48 22.84 10.60
C LEU A 128 -46.10 22.06 9.32
N LEU A 129 -46.20 22.69 8.15
CA LEU A 129 -45.75 22.17 6.86
C LEU A 129 -44.91 23.25 6.15
N PRO A 130 -43.80 22.88 5.49
CA PRO A 130 -43.04 23.83 4.69
C PRO A 130 -43.93 24.41 3.58
N GLN A 131 -43.92 25.74 3.42
CA GLN A 131 -44.59 26.39 2.30
C GLN A 131 -43.94 25.90 1.00
N SER A 132 -44.77 25.35 0.11
CA SER A 132 -44.42 24.76 -1.17
C SER A 132 -43.90 25.82 -2.15
N GLY A 133 -42.59 26.05 -2.12
CA GLY A 133 -41.82 26.49 -3.29
C GLY A 133 -41.18 25.25 -3.93
N SER A 134 -41.36 25.07 -5.24
CA SER A 134 -40.88 23.91 -6.00
C SER A 134 -39.37 23.63 -5.86
N ASP A 135 -38.59 24.67 -5.54
CA ASP A 135 -37.14 24.58 -5.36
C ASP A 135 -36.74 24.09 -3.96
N ASP A 136 -37.55 24.39 -2.93
CA ASP A 136 -37.27 24.01 -1.54
C ASP A 136 -37.69 22.56 -1.26
N GLU A 137 -38.74 22.06 -1.89
CA GLU A 137 -39.17 20.66 -1.75
C GLU A 137 -38.14 19.70 -2.37
N SER A 138 -37.57 20.07 -3.53
CA SER A 138 -36.46 19.36 -4.17
C SER A 138 -35.19 19.39 -3.32
N ALA A 139 -34.89 20.51 -2.67
CA ALA A 139 -33.75 20.66 -1.75
C ALA A 139 -33.94 19.90 -0.42
N LEU A 140 -35.17 19.81 0.08
CA LEU A 140 -35.56 19.04 1.28
C LEU A 140 -35.58 17.54 1.01
N LEU A 141 -36.11 17.09 -0.13
CA LEU A 141 -36.01 15.71 -0.60
C LEU A 141 -34.55 15.32 -0.87
N ALA A 142 -33.76 16.26 -1.39
CA ALA A 142 -32.32 16.11 -1.53
C ALA A 142 -31.57 16.06 -0.17
N ALA A 143 -32.06 16.72 0.86
CA ALA A 143 -31.47 16.70 2.20
C ALA A 143 -31.89 15.47 3.03
N THR A 144 -33.02 14.84 2.69
CA THR A 144 -33.60 13.67 3.38
C THR A 144 -33.23 12.33 2.75
N ALA A 145 -32.77 12.31 1.50
CA ALA A 145 -32.26 11.10 0.85
C ALA A 145 -30.97 10.58 1.52
N ASP A 146 -30.83 9.26 1.59
CA ASP A 146 -29.64 8.60 2.15
C ASP A 146 -28.38 9.06 1.39
N PRO A 147 -27.40 9.70 2.06
CA PRO A 147 -26.19 10.21 1.41
C PRO A 147 -25.45 9.16 0.58
N SER A 148 -25.52 7.90 1.02
CA SER A 148 -24.89 6.78 0.32
C SER A 148 -25.67 6.30 -0.92
N SER A 149 -26.99 6.55 -1.00
CA SER A 149 -27.74 6.34 -2.25
C SER A 149 -27.40 7.44 -3.25
N LYS A 150 -27.41 8.70 -2.80
CA LYS A 150 -27.03 9.85 -3.62
C LYS A 150 -25.61 9.80 -4.14
N TRP A 151 -24.67 9.28 -3.34
CA TRP A 151 -23.31 9.02 -3.77
C TRP A 151 -23.29 8.07 -4.97
N LYS A 152 -23.99 6.95 -4.90
CA LYS A 152 -24.07 5.99 -6.00
C LYS A 152 -24.71 6.60 -7.24
N ASP A 153 -25.85 7.26 -7.08
CA ASP A 153 -26.57 7.93 -8.19
C ASP A 153 -25.68 8.99 -8.87
N SER A 154 -24.88 9.72 -8.08
CA SER A 154 -23.97 10.76 -8.59
C SER A 154 -22.71 10.20 -9.26
N VAL A 155 -22.20 9.07 -8.76
CA VAL A 155 -21.10 8.32 -9.40
C VAL A 155 -21.59 7.75 -10.74
N GLU A 156 -22.78 7.15 -10.77
CA GLU A 156 -23.39 6.60 -11.98
C GLU A 156 -23.72 7.69 -13.01
N ALA A 157 -24.17 8.86 -12.55
CA ALA A 157 -24.42 10.02 -13.41
C ALA A 157 -23.14 10.72 -13.89
N GLY A 158 -21.95 10.36 -13.38
CA GLY A 158 -20.67 10.95 -13.79
C GLY A 158 -20.47 12.41 -13.36
N ILE A 159 -21.21 12.89 -12.36
CA ILE A 159 -21.22 14.32 -11.96
C ILE A 159 -20.11 14.62 -10.93
N ILE A 160 -19.49 13.59 -10.35
CA ILE A 160 -18.48 13.77 -9.29
C ILE A 160 -17.10 14.07 -9.87
N SER A 161 -16.64 15.30 -9.65
CA SER A 161 -15.27 15.75 -9.91
C SER A 161 -14.53 16.07 -8.60
N THR A 162 -13.19 16.06 -8.63
CA THR A 162 -12.35 16.53 -7.52
C THR A 162 -11.49 17.71 -7.98
N THR A 163 -11.04 18.52 -7.03
CA THR A 163 -10.18 19.68 -7.29
C THR A 163 -8.76 19.43 -6.80
N TRP A 164 -7.77 20.10 -7.41
CA TRP A 164 -6.37 19.95 -7.01
C TRP A 164 -6.12 20.36 -5.55
N GLN A 165 -6.83 21.39 -5.06
CA GLN A 165 -6.73 21.89 -3.68
C GLN A 165 -7.19 20.84 -2.67
N ARG A 166 -8.30 20.17 -2.99
CA ARG A 166 -8.84 19.09 -2.18
C ARG A 166 -7.89 17.92 -2.12
N GLU A 167 -7.40 17.46 -3.28
CA GLU A 167 -6.47 16.32 -3.34
C GLU A 167 -5.17 16.64 -2.60
N ALA A 168 -4.60 17.84 -2.75
CA ALA A 168 -3.41 18.25 -2.00
C ALA A 168 -3.64 18.19 -0.48
N LYS A 169 -4.79 18.67 -0.01
CA LYS A 169 -5.17 18.62 1.41
C LYS A 169 -5.34 17.19 1.91
N VAL A 170 -5.99 16.32 1.13
CA VAL A 170 -6.22 14.91 1.49
C VAL A 170 -4.90 14.15 1.55
N LEU A 171 -4.06 14.27 0.51
CA LEU A 171 -2.75 13.61 0.46
C LEU A 171 -1.84 14.07 1.61
N THR A 172 -1.82 15.36 1.93
CA THR A 172 -1.07 15.88 3.08
C THR A 172 -1.58 15.32 4.40
N LYS A 173 -2.91 15.27 4.58
CA LYS A 173 -3.55 14.70 5.79
C LYS A 173 -3.25 13.21 5.96
N TYR A 174 -3.16 12.46 4.87
CA TYR A 174 -2.83 11.03 4.89
C TYR A 174 -1.34 10.80 5.14
N SER A 175 -0.47 11.59 4.50
CA SER A 175 0.98 11.41 4.59
C SER A 175 1.55 11.75 5.98
N GLY A 176 1.01 12.78 6.66
CA GLY A 176 1.53 13.22 7.96
C GLY A 176 1.66 12.11 9.02
N PRO A 177 0.56 11.40 9.37
CA PRO A 177 0.62 10.28 10.31
C PRO A 177 1.50 9.13 9.82
N MET A 178 1.56 8.87 8.50
CA MET A 178 2.39 7.82 7.94
C MET A 178 3.88 8.08 8.12
N ILE A 179 4.33 9.33 7.97
CA ILE A 179 5.73 9.71 8.21
C ILE A 179 6.12 9.37 9.65
N LEU A 180 5.28 9.78 10.62
CA LEU A 180 5.50 9.46 12.02
C LEU A 180 5.46 7.94 12.28
N THR A 181 4.57 7.22 11.60
CA THR A 181 4.48 5.75 11.67
C THR A 181 5.81 5.11 11.26
N PHE A 182 6.41 5.51 10.14
CA PHE A 182 7.67 4.93 9.70
C PHE A 182 8.86 5.30 10.60
N ILE A 183 8.91 6.54 11.10
CA ILE A 183 9.93 6.96 12.06
C ILE A 183 9.82 6.12 13.35
N LEU A 184 8.61 5.94 13.88
CA LEU A 184 8.40 5.11 15.07
C LEU A 184 8.70 3.63 14.80
N GLN A 185 8.35 3.10 13.63
CA GLN A 185 8.66 1.72 13.26
C GLN A 185 10.18 1.51 13.16
N TYR A 186 10.91 2.46 12.58
CA TYR A 186 12.38 2.44 12.51
C TYR A 186 13.02 2.52 13.92
N SER A 187 12.41 3.27 14.84
CA SER A 187 12.90 3.40 16.22
C SER A 187 13.02 2.05 16.96
N LEU A 188 12.23 1.04 16.60
CA LEU A 188 12.29 -0.30 17.19
C LEU A 188 13.64 -0.98 16.93
N THR A 189 14.14 -0.83 15.70
CA THR A 189 15.46 -1.34 15.30
C THR A 189 16.57 -0.54 15.98
N VAL A 190 16.44 0.79 16.02
CA VAL A 190 17.41 1.68 16.68
C VAL A 190 17.54 1.36 18.17
N ALA A 191 16.43 1.12 18.88
CA ALA A 191 16.45 0.74 20.29
C ALA A 191 17.25 -0.54 20.52
N SER A 192 17.06 -1.54 19.65
CA SER A 192 17.78 -2.82 19.73
C SER A 192 19.28 -2.67 19.48
N VAL A 193 19.65 -1.91 18.44
CA VAL A 193 21.07 -1.61 18.12
C VAL A 193 21.72 -0.83 19.26
N PHE A 194 21.04 0.17 19.80
CA PHE A 194 21.53 0.96 20.93
C PHE A 194 21.72 0.11 22.19
N SER A 195 20.77 -0.77 22.48
CA SER A 195 20.83 -1.63 23.66
C SER A 195 21.98 -2.63 23.61
N VAL A 196 22.17 -3.26 22.46
CA VAL A 196 23.25 -4.23 22.26
C VAL A 196 24.61 -3.56 22.08
N GLY A 197 24.66 -2.34 21.55
CA GLY A 197 25.90 -1.57 21.42
C GLY A 197 26.64 -1.32 22.73
N LYS A 198 25.94 -1.37 23.87
CA LYS A 198 26.58 -1.27 25.20
C LYS A 198 27.16 -2.57 25.72
N LEU A 199 26.82 -3.72 25.13
CA LEU A 199 27.36 -5.02 25.52
C LEU A 199 28.76 -5.23 24.94
N GLY A 200 29.00 -4.77 23.71
CA GLY A 200 30.30 -4.85 23.07
C GLY A 200 30.23 -4.60 21.56
N THR A 201 31.41 -4.46 20.95
CA THR A 201 31.55 -4.17 19.52
C THR A 201 31.18 -5.38 18.65
N ASN A 202 31.49 -6.59 19.10
CA ASN A 202 31.17 -7.82 18.36
C ASN A 202 29.65 -8.05 18.31
N GLU A 203 28.97 -7.78 19.41
CA GLU A 203 27.53 -7.88 19.56
C GLU A 203 26.82 -6.82 18.69
N LEU A 204 27.34 -5.60 18.65
CA LEU A 204 26.82 -4.54 17.79
C LEU A 204 26.92 -4.90 16.30
N ALA A 205 28.07 -5.44 15.88
CA ALA A 205 28.26 -5.93 14.53
C ALA A 205 27.30 -7.08 14.21
N ALA A 206 27.09 -7.99 15.16
CA ALA A 206 26.20 -9.14 15.00
C ALA A 206 24.74 -8.73 14.83
N VAL A 207 24.23 -7.80 15.63
CA VAL A 207 22.87 -7.27 15.48
C VAL A 207 22.71 -6.55 14.14
N SER A 208 23.71 -5.81 13.70
CA SER A 208 23.66 -5.10 12.43
C SER A 208 23.58 -6.08 11.25
N LEU A 209 24.44 -7.12 11.26
CA LEU A 209 24.43 -8.19 10.25
C LEU A 209 23.10 -8.97 10.26
N ALA A 210 22.59 -9.30 11.44
CA ALA A 210 21.30 -9.98 11.59
C ALA A 210 20.13 -9.11 11.12
N SER A 211 20.13 -7.82 11.44
CA SER A 211 19.09 -6.87 11.02
C SER A 211 19.07 -6.69 9.50
N MET A 212 20.24 -6.55 8.88
CA MET A 212 20.37 -6.49 7.42
C MET A 212 19.85 -7.78 6.77
N THR A 213 20.26 -8.94 7.29
CA THR A 213 19.80 -10.24 6.79
C THR A 213 18.28 -10.39 6.93
N CYS A 214 17.72 -10.00 8.08
CA CYS A 214 16.29 -10.02 8.36
C CYS A 214 15.49 -9.11 7.41
N ASN A 215 15.98 -7.90 7.17
CA ASN A 215 15.35 -6.95 6.26
C ASN A 215 15.26 -7.52 4.84
N ILE A 216 16.39 -7.98 4.28
CA ILE A 216 16.45 -8.50 2.90
C ILE A 216 15.64 -9.78 2.74
N THR A 217 15.81 -10.74 3.66
CA THR A 217 15.26 -12.10 3.51
C THR A 217 13.89 -12.29 4.15
N GLY A 218 13.32 -11.26 4.82
CA GLY A 218 12.03 -11.37 5.49
C GLY A 218 11.18 -10.10 5.42
N TYR A 219 11.54 -9.04 6.14
CA TYR A 219 10.67 -7.87 6.28
C TYR A 219 10.33 -7.19 4.95
N THR A 220 11.33 -7.01 4.06
CA THR A 220 11.12 -6.46 2.72
C THR A 220 10.26 -7.40 1.87
N ILE A 221 10.36 -8.72 2.07
CA ILE A 221 9.52 -9.69 1.38
C ILE A 221 8.05 -9.53 1.78
N TYR A 222 7.77 -9.44 3.08
CA TYR A 222 6.40 -9.19 3.57
C TYR A 222 5.86 -7.85 3.07
N GLN A 223 6.65 -6.79 3.19
CA GLN A 223 6.25 -5.45 2.75
C GLN A 223 5.96 -5.41 1.24
N GLY A 224 6.81 -6.06 0.44
CA GLY A 224 6.69 -6.16 -1.01
C GLY A 224 5.50 -6.98 -1.48
N LEU A 225 5.26 -8.16 -0.91
CA LEU A 225 4.09 -8.97 -1.26
C LEU A 225 2.78 -8.31 -0.79
N ALA A 226 2.80 -7.63 0.36
CA ALA A 226 1.65 -6.94 0.89
C ALA A 226 1.22 -5.73 0.05
N THR A 227 2.08 -5.17 -0.83
CA THR A 227 1.68 -4.05 -1.72
C THR A 227 0.53 -4.40 -2.66
N SER A 228 0.26 -5.68 -2.90
CA SER A 228 -0.94 -6.13 -3.61
C SER A 228 -2.24 -5.60 -2.98
N LEU A 229 -2.26 -5.40 -1.65
CA LEU A 229 -3.40 -4.85 -0.93
C LEU A 229 -3.59 -3.35 -1.18
N ASP A 230 -2.54 -2.60 -1.56
CA ASP A 230 -2.68 -1.19 -1.97
C ASP A 230 -3.58 -1.07 -3.19
N THR A 231 -3.61 -2.11 -4.03
CA THR A 231 -4.52 -2.22 -5.18
C THR A 231 -5.84 -2.84 -4.74
N LEU A 232 -5.81 -4.08 -4.23
CA LEU A 232 -7.02 -4.89 -4.07
C LEU A 232 -7.94 -4.37 -2.97
N CYS A 233 -7.41 -4.07 -1.79
CA CYS A 233 -8.22 -3.57 -0.68
C CYS A 233 -8.77 -2.17 -0.97
N ALA A 234 -7.95 -1.28 -1.54
CA ALA A 234 -8.39 0.08 -1.86
C ALA A 234 -9.40 0.10 -3.02
N GLN A 235 -9.18 -0.67 -4.10
CA GLN A 235 -10.19 -0.79 -5.17
C GLN A 235 -11.50 -1.41 -4.65
N ALA A 236 -11.43 -2.44 -3.79
CA ALA A 236 -12.61 -3.02 -3.16
C ALA A 236 -13.35 -2.01 -2.28
N TYR A 237 -12.62 -1.24 -1.46
CA TYR A 237 -13.20 -0.18 -0.64
C TYR A 237 -13.86 0.91 -1.48
N GLY A 238 -13.17 1.40 -2.52
CA GLY A 238 -13.68 2.40 -3.46
C GLY A 238 -14.95 1.96 -4.20
N SER A 239 -15.06 0.68 -4.53
CA SER A 239 -16.25 0.11 -5.17
C SER A 239 -17.46 -0.05 -4.25
N GLY A 240 -17.30 0.23 -2.95
CA GLY A 240 -18.33 0.01 -1.94
C GLY A 240 -18.47 -1.43 -1.46
N LYS A 241 -17.68 -2.39 -2.00
CA LYS A 241 -17.63 -3.79 -1.55
C LYS A 241 -16.79 -3.92 -0.25
N LYS A 242 -17.24 -3.27 0.84
CA LYS A 242 -16.46 -3.15 2.09
C LYS A 242 -16.01 -4.48 2.70
N THR A 243 -16.87 -5.50 2.72
CA THR A 243 -16.50 -6.82 3.29
C THR A 243 -15.48 -7.59 2.44
N LEU A 244 -15.34 -7.26 1.15
CA LEU A 244 -14.32 -7.86 0.29
C LEU A 244 -12.91 -7.41 0.73
N VAL A 245 -12.78 -6.21 1.31
CA VAL A 245 -11.52 -5.71 1.87
C VAL A 245 -10.98 -6.66 2.95
N GLY A 246 -11.86 -7.11 3.86
CA GLY A 246 -11.49 -8.08 4.90
C GLY A 246 -11.12 -9.46 4.34
N VAL A 247 -11.80 -9.92 3.29
CA VAL A 247 -11.45 -11.18 2.61
C VAL A 247 -10.09 -11.08 1.93
N GLN A 248 -9.80 -9.97 1.23
CA GLN A 248 -8.49 -9.77 0.57
C GLN A 248 -7.35 -9.65 1.58
N MET A 249 -7.57 -8.95 2.69
CA MET A 249 -6.66 -8.94 3.84
C MET A 249 -6.35 -10.36 4.34
N GLN A 250 -7.39 -11.18 4.57
CA GLN A 250 -7.20 -12.55 5.03
C GLN A 250 -6.48 -13.43 4.00
N ARG A 251 -6.76 -13.28 2.69
CA ARG A 251 -6.03 -13.99 1.62
C ARG A 251 -4.54 -13.69 1.66
N CYS A 252 -4.20 -12.40 1.74
CA CYS A 252 -2.81 -11.98 1.81
C CYS A 252 -2.14 -12.49 3.09
N PHE A 253 -2.81 -12.41 4.23
CA PHE A 253 -2.29 -12.95 5.48
C PHE A 253 -1.94 -14.43 5.37
N TRP A 254 -2.86 -15.28 4.90
CA TRP A 254 -2.59 -16.73 4.75
C TRP A 254 -1.50 -17.02 3.72
N PHE A 255 -1.45 -16.25 2.63
CA PHE A 255 -0.36 -16.35 1.67
C PHE A 255 1.00 -15.98 2.30
N LEU A 256 1.07 -14.91 3.09
CA LEU A 256 2.30 -14.55 3.81
C LEU A 256 2.68 -15.58 4.87
N MET A 257 1.72 -16.27 5.49
CA MET A 257 2.02 -17.40 6.40
C MET A 257 2.71 -18.55 5.65
N VAL A 258 2.29 -18.85 4.42
CA VAL A 258 2.99 -19.85 3.58
C VAL A 258 4.40 -19.38 3.24
N ILE A 259 4.58 -18.09 2.90
CA ILE A 259 5.91 -17.50 2.63
C ILE A 259 6.78 -17.43 3.90
N THR A 260 6.17 -17.39 5.09
CA THR A 260 6.92 -17.41 6.35
C THR A 260 7.69 -18.73 6.53
N ILE A 261 7.20 -19.85 5.99
CA ILE A 261 7.85 -21.17 6.11
C ILE A 261 9.29 -21.15 5.54
N PRO A 262 9.53 -20.79 4.26
CA PRO A 262 10.89 -20.72 3.73
C PRO A 262 11.73 -19.64 4.42
N ILE A 263 11.16 -18.52 4.86
CA ILE A 263 11.88 -17.48 5.61
C ILE A 263 12.42 -18.03 6.94
N VAL A 264 11.59 -18.73 7.70
CA VAL A 264 11.98 -19.36 8.97
C VAL A 264 13.06 -20.43 8.74
N ILE A 265 12.96 -21.21 7.66
CA ILE A 265 14.01 -22.18 7.30
C ILE A 265 15.34 -21.46 7.05
N VAL A 266 15.35 -20.40 6.24
CA VAL A 266 16.55 -19.60 5.97
C VAL A 266 17.12 -19.04 7.27
N TRP A 267 16.29 -18.52 8.17
CA TRP A 267 16.76 -17.94 9.44
C TRP A 267 17.26 -19.00 10.42
N GLN A 268 16.71 -20.22 10.39
CA GLN A 268 17.20 -21.32 11.22
C GLN A 268 18.63 -21.73 10.83
N PHE A 269 18.91 -21.75 9.53
CA PHE A 269 20.22 -22.08 8.95
C PHE A 269 21.10 -20.85 8.67
N SER A 270 20.72 -19.68 9.15
CA SER A 270 21.40 -18.40 8.86
C SER A 270 22.89 -18.40 9.16
N GLU A 271 23.33 -19.01 10.27
CA GLU A 271 24.75 -19.15 10.59
C GLU A 271 25.54 -19.87 9.49
N ALA A 272 25.00 -20.96 8.95
CA ALA A 272 25.63 -21.72 7.86
C ALA A 272 25.62 -20.95 6.53
N ILE A 273 24.59 -20.12 6.31
CA ILE A 273 24.46 -19.27 5.12
C ILE A 273 25.40 -18.05 5.20
N LEU A 274 25.64 -17.51 6.41
CA LEU A 274 26.47 -16.33 6.62
C LEU A 274 27.97 -16.66 6.64
N ARG A 275 28.37 -17.84 7.13
CA ARG A 275 29.79 -18.26 7.18
C ARG A 275 30.56 -18.15 5.84
N PRO A 276 29.98 -18.49 4.67
CA PRO A 276 30.65 -18.29 3.38
C PRO A 276 30.82 -16.81 2.98
N ILE A 277 30.01 -15.91 3.55
CA ILE A 277 29.93 -14.50 3.16
C ILE A 277 30.77 -13.64 4.12
N VAL A 278 30.73 -13.96 5.41
CA VAL A 278 31.33 -13.17 6.48
C VAL A 278 32.53 -13.94 7.06
N PRO A 279 33.73 -13.35 7.04
CA PRO A 279 34.95 -14.05 7.46
C PRO A 279 34.98 -14.47 8.94
N ASP A 280 34.30 -13.74 9.83
CA ASP A 280 34.32 -13.97 11.27
C ASP A 280 33.25 -15.03 11.68
N PRO A 281 33.66 -16.23 12.15
CA PRO A 281 32.72 -17.28 12.55
C PRO A 281 31.90 -16.94 13.79
N GLU A 282 32.46 -16.16 14.73
CA GLU A 282 31.77 -15.80 15.97
C GLU A 282 30.66 -14.79 15.69
N LEU A 283 30.94 -13.83 14.81
CA LEU A 283 29.95 -12.89 14.28
C LEU A 283 28.78 -13.63 13.60
N CYS A 284 29.08 -14.64 12.79
CA CYS A 284 28.06 -15.48 12.14
C CYS A 284 27.21 -16.25 13.16
N ARG A 285 27.82 -16.78 14.22
CA ARG A 285 27.14 -17.51 15.30
C ARG A 285 26.18 -16.60 16.06
N LEU A 286 26.63 -15.40 16.44
CA LEU A 286 25.80 -14.41 17.13
C LEU A 286 24.66 -13.91 16.25
N ALA A 287 24.94 -13.53 15.00
CA ALA A 287 23.92 -13.09 14.06
C ALA A 287 22.88 -14.20 13.77
N GLY A 288 23.33 -15.45 13.63
CA GLY A 288 22.45 -16.58 13.44
C GLY A 288 21.57 -16.87 14.66
N GLY A 289 22.12 -16.76 15.87
CA GLY A 289 21.34 -16.84 17.11
C GLY A 289 20.26 -15.76 17.20
N TYR A 290 20.57 -14.53 16.79
CA TYR A 290 19.61 -13.43 16.75
C TYR A 290 18.45 -13.71 15.77
N LEU A 291 18.75 -14.18 14.56
CA LEU A 291 17.76 -14.51 13.52
C LEU A 291 16.86 -15.68 13.91
N ARG A 292 17.40 -16.70 14.58
CA ARG A 292 16.61 -17.84 15.09
C ARG A 292 15.56 -17.39 16.10
N VAL A 293 15.88 -16.44 16.98
CA VAL A 293 14.90 -15.86 17.90
C VAL A 293 13.87 -15.01 17.14
N LEU A 294 14.32 -14.15 16.22
CA LEU A 294 13.43 -13.32 15.40
C LEU A 294 12.41 -14.13 14.59
N ALA A 295 12.74 -15.38 14.20
CA ALA A 295 11.84 -16.25 13.46
C ALA A 295 10.48 -16.44 14.16
N LEU A 296 10.46 -16.42 15.49
CA LEU A 296 9.24 -16.50 16.29
C LEU A 296 8.33 -15.27 16.15
N GLY A 297 8.89 -14.12 15.75
CA GLY A 297 8.17 -12.86 15.52
C GLY A 297 7.79 -12.62 14.06
N ALA A 298 8.26 -13.44 13.12
CA ALA A 298 8.00 -13.25 11.69
C ALA A 298 6.49 -13.30 11.33
N PRO A 299 5.68 -14.24 11.86
CA PRO A 299 4.23 -14.24 11.61
C PRO A 299 3.53 -12.97 12.13
N GLY A 300 3.96 -12.45 13.29
CA GLY A 300 3.44 -11.21 13.86
C GLY A 300 3.72 -10.00 12.98
N TYR A 301 4.95 -9.91 12.45
CA TYR A 301 5.30 -8.86 11.49
C TYR A 301 4.48 -8.93 10.20
N ALA A 302 4.27 -10.14 9.65
CA ALA A 302 3.43 -10.33 8.47
C ALA A 302 1.96 -9.92 8.75
N ALA A 303 1.42 -10.26 9.92
CA ALA A 303 0.09 -9.81 10.34
C ALA A 303 0.00 -8.28 10.45
N TRP A 304 1.04 -7.64 10.99
CA TRP A 304 1.13 -6.18 11.09
C TRP A 304 1.10 -5.52 9.72
N GLU A 305 1.91 -5.98 8.77
CA GLU A 305 1.98 -5.38 7.43
C GLU A 305 0.64 -5.48 6.68
N VAL A 306 -0.04 -6.62 6.78
CA VAL A 306 -1.35 -6.85 6.15
C VAL A 306 -2.45 -6.05 6.83
N GLY A 307 -2.48 -6.03 8.16
CA GLY A 307 -3.46 -5.25 8.93
C GLY A 307 -3.30 -3.75 8.73
N LYS A 308 -2.05 -3.25 8.66
CA LYS A 308 -1.74 -1.84 8.41
C LYS A 308 -2.32 -1.38 7.08
N ARG A 309 -2.21 -2.20 6.03
CA ARG A 309 -2.79 -1.92 4.71
C ARG A 309 -4.30 -2.01 4.68
N PHE A 310 -4.90 -2.90 5.47
CA PHE A 310 -6.35 -3.00 5.63
C PHE A 310 -6.97 -1.70 6.17
N VAL A 311 -6.36 -1.08 7.19
CA VAL A 311 -6.86 0.21 7.71
C VAL A 311 -6.52 1.39 6.80
N GLN A 312 -5.36 1.34 6.11
CA GLN A 312 -4.96 2.37 5.14
C GLN A 312 -5.91 2.41 3.93
N ALA A 313 -6.32 1.27 3.40
CA ALA A 313 -7.29 1.19 2.28
C ALA A 313 -8.59 1.98 2.56
N GLN A 314 -9.01 2.00 3.82
CA GLN A 314 -10.21 2.70 4.30
C GLN A 314 -9.98 4.21 4.53
N GLY A 315 -8.76 4.71 4.37
CA GLY A 315 -8.37 6.08 4.69
C GLY A 315 -7.99 6.31 6.15
N ILE A 316 -7.82 5.26 6.97
CA ILE A 316 -7.49 5.35 8.40
C ILE A 316 -5.98 5.26 8.59
N PHE A 317 -5.27 6.29 8.14
CA PHE A 317 -3.80 6.34 8.17
C PHE A 317 -3.18 6.55 9.57
N SER A 318 -3.96 7.03 10.55
CA SER A 318 -3.49 7.32 11.91
C SER A 318 -3.49 6.12 12.85
N ALA A 319 -4.18 5.02 12.51
CA ALA A 319 -4.30 3.85 13.39
C ALA A 319 -2.92 3.26 13.74
N ALA A 320 -2.08 3.04 12.73
CA ALA A 320 -0.74 2.51 12.93
C ALA A 320 0.15 3.46 13.76
N THR A 321 -0.04 4.77 13.62
CA THR A 321 0.69 5.78 14.40
C THR A 321 0.37 5.68 15.89
N TRP A 322 -0.91 5.61 16.25
CA TRP A 322 -1.33 5.49 17.65
C TRP A 322 -0.82 4.21 18.30
N ILE A 323 -0.83 3.10 17.55
CA ILE A 323 -0.33 1.82 18.02
C ILE A 323 1.19 1.90 18.23
N LEU A 324 1.93 2.48 17.29
CA LEU A 324 3.38 2.62 17.42
C LEU A 324 3.81 3.61 18.50
N LEU A 325 3.00 4.63 18.82
CA LEU A 325 3.23 5.50 19.97
C LEU A 325 3.18 4.73 21.30
N ILE A 326 2.50 3.59 21.35
CA ILE A 326 2.48 2.68 22.52
C ILE A 326 3.59 1.64 22.39
N CYS A 327 3.71 0.99 21.23
CA CYS A 327 4.67 -0.10 21.00
C CYS A 327 6.13 0.35 21.09
N ALA A 328 6.49 1.55 20.62
CA ALA A 328 7.88 2.01 20.65
C ALA A 328 8.42 2.23 22.07
N PRO A 329 7.70 2.93 22.99
CA PRO A 329 8.10 2.99 24.40
C PRO A 329 8.15 1.62 25.07
N VAL A 330 7.16 0.75 24.80
CA VAL A 330 7.17 -0.63 25.32
C VAL A 330 8.38 -1.40 24.82
N ASN A 331 8.74 -1.27 23.54
CA ASN A 331 9.93 -1.91 22.98
C ASN A 331 11.23 -1.38 23.60
N ALA A 332 11.33 -0.06 23.83
CA ALA A 332 12.48 0.53 24.52
C ALA A 332 12.62 0.01 25.97
N LEU A 333 11.49 -0.08 26.68
CA LEU A 333 11.45 -0.67 28.03
C LEU A 333 11.84 -2.16 28.00
N LEU A 334 11.32 -2.94 27.05
CA LEU A 334 11.69 -4.35 26.89
C LEU A 334 13.17 -4.52 26.56
N ASN A 335 13.74 -3.65 25.72
CA ASN A 335 15.17 -3.64 25.45
C ASN A 335 15.99 -3.35 26.72
N TYR A 336 15.58 -2.36 27.52
CA TYR A 336 16.21 -2.11 28.83
C TYR A 336 16.12 -3.34 29.76
N LEU A 337 14.94 -3.93 29.90
CA LEU A 337 14.68 -5.03 30.82
C LEU A 337 15.35 -6.35 30.39
N LEU A 338 15.26 -6.71 29.10
CA LEU A 338 15.72 -8.01 28.61
C LEU A 338 17.21 -8.02 28.26
N VAL A 339 17.81 -6.86 27.98
CA VAL A 339 19.24 -6.76 27.65
C VAL A 339 20.07 -6.41 28.88
N TRP A 340 19.67 -5.43 29.69
CA TRP A 340 20.52 -4.86 30.74
C TRP A 340 20.11 -5.21 32.16
N HIS A 341 18.86 -5.63 32.42
CA HIS A 341 18.43 -5.85 33.80
C HIS A 341 19.19 -7.03 34.45
N PRO A 342 19.75 -6.87 35.66
CA PRO A 342 20.62 -7.88 36.27
C PRO A 342 19.98 -9.25 36.54
N VAL A 343 18.66 -9.28 36.77
CA VAL A 343 17.91 -10.49 37.18
C VAL A 343 17.09 -11.12 36.05
N ILE A 344 16.65 -10.30 35.09
CA ILE A 344 15.69 -10.70 34.03
C ILE A 344 16.39 -10.70 32.67
N GLY A 345 17.45 -9.90 32.53
CA GLY A 345 18.17 -9.74 31.28
C GLY A 345 19.03 -10.97 30.99
N PHE A 346 18.89 -11.49 29.77
CA PHE A 346 19.72 -12.59 29.26
C PHE A 346 20.63 -12.10 28.14
N GLY A 347 21.05 -10.83 28.24
CA GLY A 347 22.10 -10.22 27.43
C GLY A 347 21.70 -10.04 25.96
N PHE A 348 22.57 -10.47 25.06
CA PHE A 348 22.45 -10.28 23.61
C PHE A 348 21.11 -10.75 23.03
N LEU A 349 20.60 -11.91 23.47
CA LEU A 349 19.33 -12.47 22.99
C LEU A 349 18.10 -11.76 23.56
N GLY A 350 18.27 -10.84 24.53
CA GLY A 350 17.19 -9.99 25.02
C GLY A 350 16.65 -9.04 23.96
N ALA A 351 17.53 -8.50 23.09
CA ALA A 351 17.15 -7.57 22.03
C ALA A 351 16.23 -8.18 20.95
N PRO A 352 16.55 -9.34 20.32
CA PRO A 352 15.63 -9.97 19.38
C PRO A 352 14.34 -10.43 20.07
N THR A 353 14.38 -10.81 21.35
CA THR A 353 13.18 -11.17 22.11
C THR A 353 12.25 -9.97 22.31
N ALA A 354 12.80 -8.80 22.62
CA ALA A 354 12.03 -7.55 22.69
C ALA A 354 11.31 -7.27 21.36
N VAL A 355 12.00 -7.45 20.23
CA VAL A 355 11.42 -7.30 18.89
C VAL A 355 10.32 -8.32 18.63
N VAL A 356 10.51 -9.60 18.99
CA VAL A 356 9.48 -10.64 18.84
C VAL A 356 8.20 -10.28 19.60
N ILE A 357 8.32 -9.84 20.86
CA ILE A 357 7.17 -9.41 21.67
C ILE A 357 6.47 -8.23 20.99
N THR A 358 7.23 -7.23 20.53
CA THR A 358 6.66 -6.07 19.83
C THR A 358 5.98 -6.44 18.50
N ASN A 359 6.56 -7.37 17.74
CA ASN A 359 5.99 -7.88 16.49
C ASN A 359 4.64 -8.58 16.68
N TRP A 360 4.39 -9.19 17.83
CA TRP A 360 3.07 -9.74 18.17
C TRP A 360 2.13 -8.71 18.78
N LEU A 361 2.67 -7.76 19.55
CA LEU A 361 1.89 -6.69 20.16
C LEU A 361 1.27 -5.74 19.12
N MET A 362 2.03 -5.36 18.09
CA MET A 362 1.59 -4.48 17.01
C MET A 362 0.29 -4.96 16.30
N PRO A 363 0.22 -6.17 15.72
CA PRO A 363 -1.00 -6.66 15.08
C PRO A 363 -2.13 -6.92 16.07
N LEU A 364 -1.82 -7.29 17.32
CA LEU A 364 -2.84 -7.46 18.37
C LEU A 364 -3.54 -6.14 18.68
N LEU A 365 -2.78 -5.08 18.94
CA LEU A 365 -3.34 -3.75 19.19
C LEU A 365 -4.07 -3.20 17.96
N LEU A 366 -3.60 -3.53 16.74
CA LEU A 366 -4.30 -3.16 15.52
C LEU A 366 -5.64 -3.87 15.36
N PHE A 367 -5.70 -5.17 15.69
CA PHE A 367 -6.94 -5.91 15.71
C PHE A 367 -7.93 -5.33 16.73
N LEU A 368 -7.46 -4.99 17.95
CA LEU A 368 -8.28 -4.32 18.96
C LEU A 368 -8.75 -2.93 18.50
N TYR A 369 -7.90 -2.17 17.82
CA TYR A 369 -8.28 -0.88 17.21
C TYR A 369 -9.40 -1.07 16.19
N VAL A 370 -9.29 -2.05 15.30
CA VAL A 370 -10.32 -2.35 14.30
C VAL A 370 -11.62 -2.82 14.95
N ALA A 371 -11.54 -3.62 16.02
CA ALA A 371 -12.72 -4.17 16.70
C ALA A 371 -13.48 -3.14 17.54
N PHE A 372 -12.77 -2.23 18.21
CA PHE A 372 -13.37 -1.34 19.23
C PHE A 372 -13.32 0.15 18.90
N VAL A 373 -12.47 0.57 17.96
CA VAL A 373 -12.25 1.98 17.67
C VAL A 373 -12.79 2.34 16.30
N ARG A 374 -12.15 1.86 15.21
CA ARG A 374 -12.52 2.20 13.83
C ARG A 374 -12.10 1.16 12.79
N GLY A 375 -12.95 0.94 11.78
CA GLY A 375 -12.65 0.11 10.60
C GLY A 375 -13.27 -1.29 10.63
N SER A 376 -14.18 -1.54 11.58
CA SER A 376 -14.89 -2.82 11.73
C SER A 376 -15.78 -3.15 10.54
N GLU A 377 -16.25 -2.14 9.81
CA GLU A 377 -17.14 -2.28 8.65
C GLU A 377 -16.56 -3.13 7.51
N CYS A 378 -15.24 -3.10 7.35
CA CYS A 378 -14.54 -3.83 6.30
C CYS A 378 -14.15 -5.25 6.72
N TRP A 379 -14.27 -5.61 8.02
CA TRP A 379 -13.77 -6.87 8.54
C TRP A 379 -14.59 -8.07 8.04
N GLY A 380 -15.92 -7.99 8.10
CA GLY A 380 -16.83 -9.03 7.61
C GLY A 380 -16.73 -10.41 8.31
N GLY A 381 -15.82 -10.58 9.28
CA GLY A 381 -15.56 -11.84 9.96
C GLY A 381 -14.59 -12.76 9.20
N PHE A 382 -14.22 -13.87 9.83
CA PHE A 382 -13.37 -14.89 9.19
C PHE A 382 -14.13 -15.61 8.08
N SER A 383 -13.52 -15.72 6.90
CA SER A 383 -14.16 -16.32 5.73
C SER A 383 -13.30 -17.42 5.12
N ARG A 384 -13.91 -18.57 4.82
CA ARG A 384 -13.22 -19.65 4.07
C ARG A 384 -12.83 -19.23 2.65
N LYS A 385 -13.46 -18.18 2.09
CA LYS A 385 -13.07 -17.57 0.81
C LYS A 385 -11.63 -17.04 0.83
N ALA A 386 -11.06 -16.81 2.01
CA ALA A 386 -9.67 -16.39 2.17
C ALA A 386 -8.64 -17.47 1.76
N LEU A 387 -9.04 -18.74 1.72
CA LEU A 387 -8.17 -19.86 1.35
C LEU A 387 -8.26 -20.22 -0.14
N GLN A 388 -9.00 -19.44 -0.93
CA GLN A 388 -9.24 -19.69 -2.35
C GLN A 388 -8.88 -18.46 -3.19
N ASN A 389 -8.69 -18.66 -4.49
CA ASN A 389 -8.44 -17.61 -5.48
C ASN A 389 -7.24 -16.68 -5.18
N TRP A 390 -6.07 -17.25 -4.86
CA TRP A 390 -4.86 -16.45 -4.62
C TRP A 390 -4.22 -15.91 -5.90
N SER A 391 -4.60 -16.42 -7.08
CA SER A 391 -3.96 -16.10 -8.37
C SER A 391 -3.96 -14.58 -8.69
N PRO A 392 -5.09 -13.85 -8.63
CA PRO A 392 -5.10 -12.40 -8.90
C PRO A 392 -4.19 -11.63 -7.95
N MET A 393 -4.18 -11.99 -6.67
CA MET A 393 -3.33 -11.40 -5.65
C MET A 393 -1.85 -11.68 -5.91
N ILE A 394 -1.48 -12.93 -6.21
CA ILE A 394 -0.08 -13.32 -6.47
C ILE A 394 0.47 -12.60 -7.71
N ARG A 395 -0.34 -12.44 -8.76
CA ARG A 395 0.02 -11.69 -9.98
C ARG A 395 0.35 -10.22 -9.71
N LEU A 396 -0.20 -9.65 -8.62
CA LEU A 396 0.14 -8.29 -8.16
C LEU A 396 1.26 -8.30 -7.12
N ALA A 397 1.27 -9.28 -6.21
CA ALA A 397 2.23 -9.36 -5.11
C ALA A 397 3.66 -9.62 -5.57
N LEU A 398 3.88 -10.51 -6.54
CA LEU A 398 5.24 -10.83 -7.03
C LEU A 398 5.93 -9.61 -7.69
N PRO A 399 5.27 -8.85 -8.57
CA PRO A 399 5.84 -7.61 -9.08
C PRO A 399 6.06 -6.56 -7.99
N GLY A 400 5.13 -6.42 -7.06
CA GLY A 400 5.29 -5.54 -5.90
C GLY A 400 6.52 -5.88 -5.06
N LEU A 401 6.76 -7.17 -4.83
CA LEU A 401 7.97 -7.69 -4.20
C LEU A 401 9.22 -7.31 -4.99
N ILE A 402 9.25 -7.58 -6.30
CA ILE A 402 10.40 -7.26 -7.14
C ILE A 402 10.70 -5.75 -7.06
N MET A 403 9.68 -4.91 -7.16
CA MET A 403 9.82 -3.46 -7.17
C MET A 403 10.48 -2.91 -5.91
N ILE A 404 10.09 -3.40 -4.73
CA ILE A 404 10.70 -2.98 -3.44
C ILE A 404 12.06 -3.69 -3.22
N LEU A 405 12.13 -5.00 -3.45
CA LEU A 405 13.33 -5.77 -3.15
C LEU A 405 14.51 -5.36 -4.04
N SER A 406 14.27 -5.04 -5.32
CA SER A 406 15.29 -4.58 -6.25
C SER A 406 16.00 -3.32 -5.77
N GLU A 407 15.24 -2.40 -5.17
CA GLU A 407 15.73 -1.13 -4.67
C GLU A 407 16.56 -1.34 -3.40
N PHE A 408 15.97 -2.00 -2.39
CA PHE A 408 16.64 -2.26 -1.11
C PHE A 408 17.94 -3.05 -1.29
N LEU A 409 17.91 -4.11 -2.09
CA LEU A 409 19.09 -4.93 -2.32
C LEU A 409 20.19 -4.16 -3.08
N ALA A 410 19.83 -3.27 -4.01
CA ALA A 410 20.81 -2.43 -4.69
C ALA A 410 21.54 -1.49 -3.71
N PHE A 411 20.84 -0.90 -2.74
CA PHE A 411 21.46 -0.08 -1.70
C PHE A 411 22.41 -0.87 -0.80
N GLU A 412 22.06 -2.09 -0.43
CA GLU A 412 22.92 -2.96 0.38
C GLU A 412 24.18 -3.35 -0.39
N LEU A 413 24.07 -3.58 -1.71
CA LEU A 413 25.22 -3.80 -2.59
C LEU A 413 26.11 -2.56 -2.70
N LEU A 414 25.53 -1.34 -2.70
CA LEU A 414 26.31 -0.10 -2.64
C LEU A 414 27.09 0.02 -1.32
N THR A 415 26.44 -0.30 -0.20
CA THR A 415 27.08 -0.29 1.13
C THR A 415 28.22 -1.32 1.19
N LEU A 416 27.99 -2.52 0.66
CA LEU A 416 29.02 -3.54 0.55
C LEU A 416 30.17 -3.07 -0.36
N ALA A 417 29.89 -2.46 -1.51
CA ALA A 417 30.91 -1.91 -2.39
C ALA A 417 31.75 -0.81 -1.71
N ALA A 418 31.13 0.06 -0.90
CA ALA A 418 31.86 1.07 -0.13
C ALA A 418 32.85 0.46 0.87
N SER A 419 32.58 -0.74 1.38
CA SER A 419 33.49 -1.46 2.29
C SER A 419 34.81 -1.86 1.62
N TYR A 420 34.81 -2.07 0.30
CA TYR A 420 36.01 -2.40 -0.47
C TYR A 420 36.88 -1.17 -0.81
N LEU A 421 36.38 0.06 -0.63
CA LEU A 421 37.15 1.28 -0.86
C LEU A 421 38.09 1.58 0.33
N SER A 422 37.52 1.79 1.51
CA SER A 422 38.25 1.83 2.79
C SER A 422 37.27 1.86 3.97
N THR A 423 37.78 1.64 5.18
CA THR A 423 37.00 1.79 6.43
C THR A 423 36.37 3.18 6.59
N LYS A 424 37.06 4.23 6.13
CA LYS A 424 36.56 5.61 6.17
C LYS A 424 35.46 5.86 5.14
N HIS A 425 35.56 5.26 3.95
CA HIS A 425 34.49 5.30 2.94
C HIS A 425 33.24 4.57 3.42
N LEU A 426 33.40 3.41 4.07
CA LEU A 426 32.30 2.68 4.68
C LEU A 426 31.61 3.50 5.78
N ALA A 427 32.38 4.14 6.68
CA ALA A 427 31.83 5.00 7.71
C ALA A 427 31.02 6.18 7.11
N ALA A 428 31.57 6.84 6.08
CA ALA A 428 30.87 7.90 5.37
C ALA A 428 29.61 7.39 4.66
N GLN A 429 29.66 6.20 4.04
CA GLN A 429 28.50 5.57 3.40
C GLN A 429 27.37 5.28 4.39
N SER A 430 27.68 4.80 5.59
CA SER A 430 26.67 4.58 6.64
C SER A 430 25.97 5.88 7.05
N VAL A 431 26.70 7.00 7.11
CA VAL A 431 26.11 8.33 7.37
C VAL A 431 25.18 8.74 6.22
N LEU A 432 25.63 8.61 4.98
CA LEU A 432 24.83 8.94 3.78
C LEU A 432 23.57 8.07 3.68
N ALA A 433 23.69 6.76 3.91
CA ALA A 433 22.58 5.81 3.92
C ALA A 433 21.57 6.13 5.02
N THR A 434 22.04 6.53 6.21
CA THR A 434 21.15 6.95 7.31
C THR A 434 20.39 8.22 6.95
N CYS A 435 21.08 9.22 6.40
CA CYS A 435 20.46 10.48 6.01
C CYS A 435 19.38 10.26 4.93
N THR A 436 19.72 9.52 3.87
CA THR A 436 18.80 9.20 2.78
C THR A 436 17.61 8.36 3.26
N SER A 437 17.84 7.36 4.11
CA SER A 437 16.76 6.54 4.69
C SER A 437 15.76 7.34 5.51
N VAL A 438 16.24 8.35 6.27
CA VAL A 438 15.38 9.24 7.06
C VAL A 438 14.59 10.17 6.14
N THR A 439 15.23 10.80 5.16
CA THR A 439 14.56 11.72 4.22
C THR A 439 13.59 11.02 3.29
N PHE A 440 13.83 9.73 2.98
CA PHE A 440 12.96 8.91 2.13
C PHE A 440 11.61 8.57 2.78
N GLN A 441 11.50 8.60 4.11
CA GLN A 441 10.21 8.31 4.78
C GLN A 441 9.09 9.28 4.38
N ILE A 442 9.47 10.52 4.02
CA ILE A 442 8.54 11.58 3.59
C ILE A 442 7.90 11.23 2.22
N PRO A 443 8.66 11.07 1.12
CA PRO A 443 8.10 10.69 -0.16
C PRO A 443 7.49 9.29 -0.16
N PHE A 444 8.03 8.35 0.62
CA PHE A 444 7.46 7.01 0.72
C PHE A 444 6.04 7.04 1.33
N ALA A 445 5.81 7.87 2.36
CA ALA A 445 4.49 8.10 2.92
C ALA A 445 3.52 8.70 1.88
N LEU A 446 3.97 9.70 1.11
CA LEU A 446 3.19 10.28 0.01
C LEU A 446 2.83 9.22 -1.04
N SER A 447 3.79 8.39 -1.45
CA SER A 447 3.59 7.30 -2.41
C SER A 447 2.46 6.35 -1.99
N ILE A 448 2.41 5.93 -0.72
CA ILE A 448 1.36 5.02 -0.22
C ILE A 448 0.01 5.73 -0.14
N ALA A 449 -0.01 6.99 0.34
CA ALA A 449 -1.22 7.80 0.37
C ALA A 449 -1.82 7.97 -1.03
N THR A 450 -0.98 8.29 -2.02
CA THR A 450 -1.38 8.41 -3.42
C THR A 450 -1.83 7.09 -4.02
N SER A 451 -1.09 5.99 -3.79
CA SER A 451 -1.45 4.65 -4.25
C SER A 451 -2.87 4.29 -3.79
N THR A 452 -3.14 4.47 -2.51
CA THR A 452 -4.45 4.21 -1.90
C THR A 452 -5.53 5.13 -2.47
N ARG A 453 -5.25 6.43 -2.60
CA ARG A 453 -6.21 7.42 -3.09
C ARG A 453 -6.60 7.15 -4.56
N VAL A 454 -5.62 6.83 -5.41
CA VAL A 454 -5.84 6.46 -6.81
C VAL A 454 -6.62 5.16 -6.92
N ALA A 455 -6.24 4.13 -6.14
CA ALA A 455 -6.96 2.86 -6.12
C ALA A 455 -8.42 3.00 -5.66
N ASN A 456 -8.67 3.82 -4.63
CA ASN A 456 -10.03 4.14 -4.17
C ASN A 456 -10.86 4.80 -5.28
N PHE A 457 -10.30 5.76 -6.03
CA PHE A 457 -11.00 6.39 -7.15
C PHE A 457 -11.26 5.43 -8.31
N LEU A 458 -10.29 4.58 -8.66
CA LEU A 458 -10.49 3.57 -9.70
C LEU A 458 -11.58 2.56 -9.31
N GLY A 459 -11.59 2.11 -8.04
CA GLY A 459 -12.64 1.27 -7.50
C GLY A 459 -14.02 1.94 -7.51
N ALA A 460 -14.07 3.25 -7.22
CA ALA A 460 -15.26 4.08 -7.30
C ALA A 460 -15.64 4.49 -8.74
N THR A 461 -14.87 4.04 -9.74
CA THR A 461 -15.11 4.32 -11.17
C THR A 461 -14.92 5.79 -11.58
N LEU A 462 -14.20 6.55 -10.76
CA LEU A 462 -13.89 7.98 -10.93
C LEU A 462 -12.49 8.17 -11.56
N GLY A 463 -12.35 7.80 -12.83
CA GLY A 463 -11.07 7.85 -13.55
C GLY A 463 -10.44 9.26 -13.62
N ASP A 464 -11.24 10.30 -13.82
CA ASP A 464 -10.74 11.69 -13.87
C ASP A 464 -10.27 12.19 -12.51
N ALA A 465 -10.95 11.81 -11.43
CA ALA A 465 -10.49 12.12 -10.09
C ALA A 465 -9.16 11.42 -9.76
N ALA A 466 -9.00 10.17 -10.21
CA ALA A 466 -7.74 9.44 -10.11
C ALA A 466 -6.60 10.14 -10.88
N LYS A 467 -6.89 10.68 -12.06
CA LYS A 467 -5.94 11.48 -12.86
C LYS A 467 -5.50 12.74 -12.12
N ILE A 468 -6.46 13.54 -11.61
CA ILE A 468 -6.16 14.77 -10.86
C ILE A 468 -5.32 14.46 -9.62
N SER A 469 -5.71 13.44 -8.84
CA SER A 469 -4.97 13.02 -7.65
C SER A 469 -3.53 12.60 -7.98
N SER A 470 -3.33 11.87 -9.08
CA SER A 470 -2.01 11.46 -9.57
C SER A 470 -1.15 12.64 -9.99
N THR A 471 -1.72 13.62 -10.71
CA THR A 471 -0.99 14.83 -11.11
C THR A 471 -0.59 15.67 -9.89
N VAL A 472 -1.49 15.86 -8.93
CA VAL A 472 -1.20 16.58 -7.69
C VAL A 472 -0.09 15.89 -6.90
N ALA A 473 -0.14 14.55 -6.81
CA ALA A 473 0.88 13.78 -6.13
C ALA A 473 2.26 13.91 -6.78
N LEU A 474 2.36 13.82 -8.12
CA LEU A 474 3.63 13.97 -8.85
C LEU A 474 4.23 15.38 -8.71
N CYS A 475 3.39 16.42 -8.77
CA CYS A 475 3.84 17.79 -8.51
C CYS A 475 4.28 17.96 -7.05
N GLY A 476 3.54 17.37 -6.10
CA GLY A 476 3.88 17.38 -4.68
C GLY A 476 5.18 16.65 -4.39
N SER A 477 5.41 15.49 -5.01
CA SER A 477 6.64 14.71 -4.84
C SER A 477 7.86 15.42 -5.43
N LEU A 478 7.70 16.12 -6.56
CA LEU A 478 8.76 16.97 -7.12
C LEU A 478 9.12 18.10 -6.15
N LEU A 479 8.12 18.80 -5.58
CA LEU A 479 8.35 19.85 -4.60
C LEU A 479 9.05 19.32 -3.34
N LEU A 480 8.58 18.19 -2.79
CA LEU A 480 9.21 17.54 -1.64
C LEU A 480 10.65 17.11 -1.95
N GLY A 481 10.89 16.60 -3.15
CA GLY A 481 12.23 16.25 -3.62
C GLY A 481 13.16 17.46 -3.69
N ILE A 482 12.67 18.61 -4.19
CA ILE A 482 13.43 19.87 -4.22
C ILE A 482 13.73 20.35 -2.80
N CYS A 483 12.76 20.28 -1.89
CA CYS A 483 12.95 20.62 -0.48
C CYS A 483 14.01 19.73 0.17
N ASN A 484 13.92 18.41 -0.02
CA ASN A 484 14.91 17.45 0.50
C ASN A 484 16.30 17.72 -0.08
N ALA A 485 16.39 17.92 -1.40
CA ALA A 485 17.67 18.19 -2.06
C ALA A 485 18.32 19.49 -1.56
N THR A 486 17.50 20.54 -1.37
CA THR A 486 17.95 21.83 -0.83
C THR A 486 18.44 21.69 0.61
N LEU A 487 17.65 21.01 1.46
CA LEU A 487 17.99 20.79 2.87
C LEU A 487 19.30 20.01 3.01
N LEU A 488 19.42 18.87 2.31
CA LEU A 488 20.61 18.04 2.35
C LEU A 488 21.83 18.80 1.82
N THR A 489 21.71 19.50 0.69
CA THR A 489 22.83 20.25 0.11
C THR A 489 23.27 21.41 1.01
N ALA A 490 22.33 22.13 1.63
CA ALA A 490 22.62 23.23 2.55
C ALA A 490 23.31 22.73 3.83
N ALA A 491 22.85 21.61 4.39
CA ALA A 491 23.37 21.04 5.62
C ALA A 491 24.62 20.14 5.44
N ARG A 492 25.15 20.03 4.20
CA ARG A 492 26.23 19.08 3.86
C ARG A 492 27.47 19.16 4.73
N HIS A 493 27.81 20.36 5.22
CA HIS A 493 29.01 20.57 6.05
C HIS A 493 28.79 20.26 7.53
N ASP A 494 27.54 20.16 7.98
CA ASP A 494 27.19 19.96 9.40
C ASP A 494 26.71 18.54 9.67
N ILE A 495 26.03 17.91 8.71
CA ILE A 495 25.56 16.52 8.83
C ILE A 495 26.71 15.58 9.22
N GLY A 496 27.85 15.62 8.54
CA GLY A 496 28.98 14.74 8.85
C GLY A 496 29.48 14.86 10.30
N LYS A 497 29.42 16.07 10.87
CA LYS A 497 29.87 16.36 12.25
C LYS A 497 28.94 15.78 13.30
N MET A 498 27.68 15.51 12.96
CA MET A 498 26.72 14.89 13.88
C MET A 498 26.98 13.40 14.10
N PHE A 499 27.69 12.74 13.17
CA PHE A 499 27.90 11.29 13.20
C PHE A 499 29.35 10.87 13.46
N SER A 500 30.34 11.72 13.15
CA SER A 500 31.75 11.36 13.30
C SER A 500 32.60 12.57 13.69
N ASN A 501 33.67 12.29 14.44
CA ASN A 501 34.73 13.25 14.77
C ASN A 501 35.93 13.16 13.80
N ASP A 502 35.97 12.18 12.89
CA ASP A 502 37.06 12.03 11.91
C ASP A 502 36.90 13.08 10.77
N PRO A 503 37.86 14.01 10.60
CA PRO A 503 37.80 15.04 9.57
C PRO A 503 37.68 14.48 8.14
N GLU A 504 38.25 13.31 7.87
CA GLU A 504 38.21 12.69 6.55
C GLU A 504 36.81 12.14 6.24
N VAL A 505 36.16 11.50 7.22
CA VAL A 505 34.77 11.03 7.10
C VAL A 505 33.84 12.22 6.88
N ILE A 506 33.99 13.29 7.66
CA ILE A 506 33.19 14.51 7.52
C ILE A 506 33.35 15.10 6.10
N LYS A 507 34.59 15.14 5.58
CA LYS A 507 34.88 15.64 4.23
C LYS A 507 34.26 14.76 3.14
N LEU A 508 34.36 13.43 3.27
CA LEU A 508 33.75 12.48 2.33
C LEU A 508 32.23 12.64 2.28
N VAL A 509 31.58 12.75 3.44
CA VAL A 509 30.14 13.01 3.57
C VAL A 509 29.78 14.33 2.91
N ALA A 510 30.46 15.43 3.25
CA ALA A 510 30.16 16.75 2.71
C ALA A 510 30.32 16.84 1.19
N ASN A 511 31.30 16.13 0.61
CA ASN A 511 31.52 16.09 -0.83
C ASN A 511 30.48 15.23 -1.56
N THR A 512 30.01 14.15 -0.95
CA THR A 512 29.08 13.19 -1.58
C THR A 512 27.61 13.58 -1.38
N LEU A 513 27.29 14.36 -0.35
CA LEU A 513 25.91 14.72 -0.05
C LEU A 513 25.14 15.41 -1.20
N PRO A 514 25.74 16.30 -2.01
CA PRO A 514 25.04 16.92 -3.13
C PRO A 514 24.54 15.92 -4.19
N ILE A 515 25.29 14.85 -4.47
CA ILE A 515 24.81 13.80 -5.41
C ILE A 515 23.71 12.95 -4.76
N CYS A 516 23.77 12.73 -3.43
CA CYS A 516 22.70 12.08 -2.67
C CYS A 516 21.43 12.94 -2.60
N ALA A 517 21.58 14.26 -2.57
CA ALA A 517 20.46 15.20 -2.64
C ALA A 517 19.75 15.12 -4.00
N LEU A 518 20.51 15.05 -5.10
CA LEU A 518 19.95 14.81 -6.44
C LEU A 518 19.31 13.42 -6.55
N PHE A 519 19.92 12.39 -5.97
CA PHE A 519 19.31 11.07 -5.84
C PHE A 519 17.92 11.18 -5.20
N GLN A 520 17.83 11.84 -4.04
CA GLN A 520 16.58 11.95 -3.27
C GLN A 520 15.47 12.70 -4.01
N LEU A 521 15.82 13.67 -4.86
CA LEU A 521 14.89 14.38 -5.72
C LEU A 521 14.18 13.40 -6.67
N TRP A 522 14.95 12.60 -7.40
CA TRP A 522 14.41 11.65 -8.38
C TRP A 522 13.72 10.48 -7.71
N ASP A 523 14.26 10.03 -6.58
CA ASP A 523 13.67 9.00 -5.73
C ASP A 523 12.26 9.37 -5.26
N SER A 524 12.05 10.63 -4.86
CA SER A 524 10.72 11.13 -4.48
C SER A 524 9.68 10.99 -5.60
N VAL A 525 10.08 11.33 -6.83
CA VAL A 525 9.22 11.25 -8.01
C VAL A 525 8.98 9.80 -8.42
N ALA A 526 10.03 8.98 -8.48
CA ALA A 526 9.95 7.55 -8.81
C ALA A 526 9.08 6.80 -7.79
N ALA A 527 9.31 6.97 -6.50
CA ALA A 527 8.50 6.35 -5.46
C ALA A 527 7.01 6.70 -5.62
N THR A 528 6.69 7.96 -5.94
CA THR A 528 5.30 8.41 -6.12
C THR A 528 4.69 7.85 -7.41
N ALA A 529 5.43 7.83 -8.51
CA ALA A 529 5.00 7.22 -9.76
C ALA A 529 4.76 5.71 -9.63
N GLY A 530 5.68 4.98 -8.98
CA GLY A 530 5.51 3.57 -8.61
C GLY A 530 4.35 3.34 -7.65
N GLY A 531 4.06 4.30 -6.76
CA GLY A 531 2.84 4.34 -5.95
C GLY A 531 1.58 4.40 -6.81
N ILE A 532 1.54 5.28 -7.81
CA ILE A 532 0.41 5.40 -8.75
C ILE A 532 0.25 4.11 -9.57
N LEU A 533 1.35 3.51 -10.06
CA LEU A 533 1.31 2.23 -10.78
C LEU A 533 0.77 1.09 -9.92
N ARG A 534 1.12 1.04 -8.63
CA ARG A 534 0.49 0.11 -7.66
C ARG A 534 -1.00 0.39 -7.51
N GLY A 535 -1.41 1.66 -7.35
CA GLY A 535 -2.83 2.03 -7.27
C GLY A 535 -3.65 1.62 -8.50
N GLN A 536 -3.02 1.67 -9.69
CA GLN A 536 -3.59 1.19 -10.97
C GLN A 536 -3.62 -0.34 -11.09
N GLY A 537 -2.86 -1.07 -10.27
CA GLY A 537 -2.62 -2.51 -10.41
C GLY A 537 -1.64 -2.86 -11.54
N ARG A 538 -0.80 -1.92 -11.97
CA ARG A 538 0.21 -2.08 -13.04
C ARG A 538 1.63 -2.24 -12.48
N GLN A 539 1.74 -2.87 -11.32
CA GLN A 539 3.02 -3.07 -10.60
C GLN A 539 4.05 -3.88 -11.41
N ASN A 540 3.62 -4.69 -12.38
CA ASN A 540 4.49 -5.34 -13.38
C ASN A 540 5.42 -4.35 -14.09
N ILE A 541 4.90 -3.18 -14.47
CA ILE A 541 5.68 -2.20 -15.24
C ILE A 541 6.76 -1.58 -14.37
N GLY A 542 6.41 -1.20 -13.13
CA GLY A 542 7.39 -0.67 -12.17
C GLY A 542 8.44 -1.70 -11.79
N ALA A 543 8.06 -2.97 -11.60
CA ALA A 543 8.99 -4.05 -11.31
C ALA A 543 10.09 -4.22 -12.38
N TRP A 544 9.70 -4.30 -13.66
CA TRP A 544 10.67 -4.43 -14.76
C TRP A 544 11.51 -3.17 -14.96
N THR A 545 10.91 -1.99 -14.77
CA THR A 545 11.61 -0.70 -14.87
C THR A 545 12.68 -0.58 -13.78
N ASN A 546 12.33 -0.90 -12.53
CA ASN A 546 13.27 -0.90 -11.41
C ASN A 546 14.38 -1.93 -11.58
N LEU A 547 14.04 -3.16 -12.00
CA LEU A 547 15.04 -4.20 -12.20
C LEU A 547 16.07 -3.81 -13.27
N ALA A 548 15.60 -3.27 -14.41
CA ALA A 548 16.49 -2.79 -15.46
C ALA A 548 17.33 -1.59 -15.00
N ALA A 549 16.70 -0.61 -14.35
CA ALA A 549 17.38 0.59 -13.91
C ALA A 549 18.47 0.28 -12.87
N TYR A 550 18.18 -0.49 -11.82
CA TYR A 550 19.15 -0.79 -10.77
C TYR A 550 20.24 -1.77 -11.23
N TYR A 551 19.88 -2.88 -11.88
CA TYR A 551 20.84 -3.96 -12.10
C TYR A 551 21.53 -3.90 -13.47
N VAL A 552 20.89 -3.34 -14.49
CA VAL A 552 21.49 -3.22 -15.83
C VAL A 552 22.24 -1.89 -15.97
N LEU A 553 21.75 -0.82 -15.33
CA LEU A 553 22.35 0.52 -15.48
C LEU A 553 23.07 0.99 -14.21
N ALA A 554 22.39 1.04 -13.07
CA ALA A 554 22.92 1.68 -11.85
C ALA A 554 24.16 0.97 -11.32
N LEU A 555 24.05 -0.32 -10.98
CA LEU A 555 25.13 -1.06 -10.33
C LEU A 555 26.39 -1.16 -11.21
N PRO A 556 26.31 -1.51 -12.52
CA PRO A 556 27.49 -1.54 -13.38
C PRO A 556 28.16 -0.17 -13.48
N PHE A 557 27.37 0.92 -13.64
CA PHE A 557 27.93 2.27 -13.69
C PHE A 557 28.52 2.69 -12.35
N SER A 558 27.82 2.45 -11.24
CA SER A 558 28.26 2.76 -9.88
C SER A 558 29.61 2.11 -9.59
N PHE A 559 29.76 0.83 -9.90
CA PHE A 559 31.00 0.10 -9.66
C PHE A 559 32.12 0.56 -10.60
N ALA A 560 31.84 0.74 -11.89
CA ALA A 560 32.83 1.26 -12.84
C ALA A 560 33.33 2.67 -12.43
N ALA A 561 32.41 3.56 -12.03
CA ALA A 561 32.76 4.91 -11.61
C ALA A 561 33.53 4.93 -10.29
N ALA A 562 33.13 4.10 -9.33
CA ALA A 562 33.78 4.03 -8.03
C ALA A 562 35.21 3.47 -8.12
N PHE A 563 35.39 2.34 -8.81
CA PHE A 563 36.64 1.58 -8.80
C PHE A 563 37.54 1.84 -10.01
N ASN A 564 36.99 1.94 -11.23
CA ASN A 564 37.80 2.11 -12.44
C ASN A 564 38.16 3.58 -12.69
N PHE A 565 37.18 4.49 -12.51
CA PHE A 565 37.41 5.93 -12.68
C PHE A 565 37.90 6.61 -11.40
N GLY A 566 37.95 5.89 -10.28
CA GLY A 566 38.48 6.38 -9.00
C GLY A 566 37.61 7.44 -8.32
N TRP A 567 36.31 7.51 -8.61
CA TRP A 567 35.40 8.48 -8.01
C TRP A 567 34.95 8.10 -6.59
N GLY A 568 35.28 6.89 -6.13
CA GLY A 568 34.93 6.40 -4.78
C GLY A 568 33.42 6.49 -4.52
N LEU A 569 33.03 7.11 -3.40
CA LEU A 569 31.61 7.27 -3.02
C LEU A 569 30.81 8.11 -4.03
N LEU A 570 31.44 9.11 -4.67
CA LEU A 570 30.76 9.90 -5.70
C LEU A 570 30.37 9.02 -6.89
N GLY A 571 31.23 8.06 -7.26
CA GLY A 571 30.94 7.09 -8.31
C GLY A 571 29.76 6.19 -7.95
N LEU A 572 29.77 5.64 -6.73
CA LEU A 572 28.69 4.78 -6.24
C LEU A 572 27.32 5.48 -6.29
N TRP A 573 27.24 6.70 -5.77
CA TRP A 573 25.98 7.46 -5.74
C TRP A 573 25.58 8.03 -7.10
N SER A 574 26.53 8.35 -7.98
CA SER A 574 26.20 8.87 -9.32
C SER A 574 25.43 7.85 -10.16
N GLY A 575 25.78 6.56 -10.10
CA GLY A 575 25.09 5.52 -10.87
C GLY A 575 23.64 5.32 -10.45
N VAL A 576 23.38 5.25 -9.14
CA VAL A 576 22.01 5.14 -8.61
C VAL A 576 21.20 6.43 -8.86
N SER A 577 21.81 7.61 -8.81
CA SER A 577 21.14 8.87 -9.16
C SER A 577 20.69 8.91 -10.61
N ILE A 578 21.55 8.51 -11.55
CA ILE A 578 21.23 8.49 -12.99
C ILE A 578 20.13 7.47 -13.28
N ALA A 579 20.23 6.27 -12.69
CA ALA A 579 19.21 5.25 -12.86
C ALA A 579 17.85 5.69 -12.33
N LEU A 580 17.78 6.31 -11.16
CA LEU A 580 16.53 6.83 -10.62
C LEU A 580 15.95 7.99 -11.42
N LEU A 581 16.79 8.86 -11.99
CA LEU A 581 16.31 9.86 -12.94
C LEU A 581 15.59 9.20 -14.12
N LEU A 582 16.16 8.12 -14.68
CA LEU A 582 15.53 7.37 -15.76
C LEU A 582 14.22 6.71 -15.33
N VAL A 583 14.18 6.07 -14.16
CA VAL A 583 12.94 5.48 -13.61
C VAL A 583 11.88 6.56 -13.43
N ALA A 584 12.22 7.67 -12.79
CA ALA A 584 11.31 8.79 -12.56
C ALA A 584 10.73 9.32 -13.88
N ILE A 585 11.55 9.49 -14.92
CA ILE A 585 11.09 9.93 -16.24
C ILE A 585 10.16 8.88 -16.88
N ILE A 586 10.59 7.61 -16.93
CA ILE A 586 9.86 6.53 -17.59
C ILE A 586 8.49 6.33 -16.93
N GLU A 587 8.46 6.16 -15.60
CA GLU A 587 7.22 5.93 -14.87
C GLU A 587 6.30 7.15 -14.92
N THR A 588 6.84 8.38 -14.83
CA THR A 588 6.04 9.60 -14.97
C THR A 588 5.40 9.69 -16.36
N ILE A 589 6.14 9.40 -17.44
CA ILE A 589 5.59 9.37 -18.81
C ILE A 589 4.47 8.33 -18.92
N ILE A 590 4.66 7.14 -18.33
CA ILE A 590 3.65 6.08 -18.33
C ILE A 590 2.39 6.52 -17.59
N VAL A 591 2.54 7.16 -16.43
CA VAL A 591 1.41 7.70 -15.66
C VAL A 591 0.69 8.79 -16.45
N MET A 592 1.42 9.75 -17.04
CA MET A 592 0.83 10.84 -17.82
C MET A 592 0.08 10.35 -19.07
N ARG A 593 0.54 9.26 -19.69
CA ARG A 593 -0.11 8.63 -20.85
C ARG A 593 -1.14 7.56 -20.48
N THR A 594 -1.48 7.42 -19.21
CA THR A 594 -2.46 6.41 -18.77
C THR A 594 -3.86 6.73 -19.31
N LYS A 595 -4.50 5.74 -19.93
CA LYS A 595 -5.92 5.79 -20.32
C LYS A 595 -6.79 5.43 -19.11
N TRP A 596 -7.26 6.45 -18.39
CA TRP A 596 -7.97 6.27 -17.12
C TRP A 596 -9.26 5.45 -17.22
N HIS A 597 -10.01 5.56 -18.32
CA HIS A 597 -11.20 4.73 -18.55
C HIS A 597 -10.87 3.23 -18.64
N ALA A 598 -9.75 2.87 -19.30
CA ALA A 598 -9.29 1.49 -19.34
C ALA A 598 -8.92 0.99 -17.94
N MET A 599 -8.27 1.84 -17.13
CA MET A 599 -7.92 1.47 -15.74
C MET A 599 -9.14 1.26 -14.84
N VAL A 600 -10.22 2.00 -15.08
CA VAL A 600 -11.51 1.76 -14.38
C VAL A 600 -12.10 0.41 -14.81
N SER A 601 -12.05 0.08 -16.10
CA SER A 601 -12.49 -1.23 -16.60
C SER A 601 -11.71 -2.38 -15.96
N ASP A 602 -10.37 -2.30 -15.96
CA ASP A 602 -9.50 -3.31 -15.34
C ASP A 602 -9.78 -3.46 -13.84
N ALA A 603 -10.02 -2.35 -13.12
CA ALA A 603 -10.37 -2.39 -11.71
C ALA A 603 -11.73 -3.08 -11.48
N ARG A 604 -12.72 -2.84 -12.34
CA ARG A 604 -14.03 -3.52 -12.28
C ARG A 604 -13.91 -5.02 -12.53
N GLU A 605 -13.09 -5.43 -13.50
CA GLU A 605 -12.85 -6.84 -13.83
C GLU A 605 -12.20 -7.59 -12.66
N ARG A 606 -11.16 -7.01 -12.04
CA ARG A 606 -10.51 -7.60 -10.85
C ARG A 606 -11.50 -7.82 -9.69
N LEU A 607 -12.48 -6.95 -9.56
CA LEU A 607 -13.50 -7.04 -8.51
C LEU A 607 -14.65 -8.00 -8.87
N ARG A 608 -14.78 -8.45 -10.12
CA ARG A 608 -15.77 -9.44 -10.58
C ARG A 608 -15.31 -10.87 -10.33
N ASP A 609 -14.00 -11.12 -10.41
CA ASP A 609 -13.39 -12.44 -10.23
C ASP A 609 -13.29 -12.88 -8.74
N ASP A 610 -13.83 -12.09 -7.81
CA ASP A 610 -13.78 -12.27 -6.35
C ASP A 610 -15.15 -12.58 -5.71
#